data_AF-A0A136P918-F1
#
_entry.id   AF-A0A136P918-F1
#
_cell.length_a   1.000
_cell.length_b   1.000
_cell.length_c   1.000
_cell.angle_alpha   90.00
_cell.angle_beta   90.00
_cell.angle_gamma   90.00
#
_symmetry.space_group_name_H-M   'P 1'
#
loop_
_entity.id
_entity.type
_entity.pdbx_description
1 polymer ?
#
loop_
_entity_poly.entity_id
_entity_poly.type
_entity_poly.pdbx_seq_one_letter_code
_entity_poly.pdbx_strand_id
1 'polypeptide(L)'
;MNKYIILLFLITFLSYSQNKDTVTTSSGLKYLILKVGKGKKSESGKIAEVHYTGWLLDGKKFDSSRDRNEPFEFMLGGKQVIAGWDEGVALMRIGDKYRFILPPNLAYGERGAGEIIPPNSTLIFDVELLGVHAPKKSVIDTMMTVIINKNVDKAIELYWNLYSDYEDKYNFKESQLNTLGYQLLQLGLNKQAIEIFQLNVEQYPDSYNVYDSLAEGYMTAGDNKNAVKFYKKSLELNPKNDNAVKMLEKINSK
;
A
#
# COMPACT_ATOMS: atom_id res chain seq x y z
N MET A 1 -33.97 19.03 52.15
CA MET A 1 -33.13 20.20 52.51
C MET A 1 -31.70 19.85 52.14
N ASN A 2 -31.17 20.47 51.06
CA ASN A 2 -29.75 20.79 50.78
C ASN A 2 -28.66 19.72 51.05
N LYS A 3 -27.76 19.34 50.14
CA LYS A 3 -27.05 20.14 49.11
C LYS A 3 -26.28 19.19 48.17
N TYR A 4 -26.33 19.50 46.88
CA TYR A 4 -25.38 19.24 45.80
C TYR A 4 -24.12 18.41 46.12
N ILE A 5 -24.03 17.22 45.51
CA ILE A 5 -22.77 16.52 45.23
C ILE A 5 -22.17 17.19 44.00
N ILE A 6 -21.27 18.15 44.23
CA ILE A 6 -20.48 18.78 43.16
C ILE A 6 -19.30 17.86 42.84
N LEU A 7 -19.29 17.43 41.59
CA LEU A 7 -18.21 16.77 40.88
C LEU A 7 -16.95 17.65 40.93
N LEU A 8 -15.90 17.21 41.64
CA LEU A 8 -14.54 17.72 41.47
C LEU A 8 -13.68 16.55 40.96
N PHE A 9 -13.67 16.35 39.64
CA PHE A 9 -12.59 15.61 38.99
C PHE A 9 -11.35 16.50 39.07
N LEU A 10 -10.50 16.22 40.05
CA LEU A 10 -9.17 16.82 40.15
C LEU A 10 -8.38 16.39 38.90
N ILE A 11 -8.29 17.27 37.91
CA ILE A 11 -7.33 17.15 36.82
C ILE A 11 -5.96 17.44 37.43
N THR A 12 -5.30 16.39 37.92
CA THR A 12 -3.88 16.40 38.23
C THR A 12 -3.16 15.47 37.26
N PHE A 13 -2.92 15.98 36.05
CA PHE A 13 -1.87 15.44 35.17
C PHE A 13 -0.87 16.55 34.87
N LEU A 14 -0.15 16.97 35.90
CA LEU A 14 1.17 17.57 35.72
C LEU A 14 2.12 17.01 36.76
N SER A 15 2.62 15.81 36.45
CA SER A 15 3.90 15.34 36.98
C SER A 15 4.82 15.15 35.78
N TYR A 16 5.55 16.22 35.49
CA TYR A 16 6.71 16.29 34.63
C TYR A 16 7.74 15.22 35.08
N SER A 17 7.84 14.11 34.36
CA SER A 17 8.92 13.13 34.55
C SER A 17 10.06 13.45 33.60
N GLN A 18 11.15 13.96 34.16
CA GLN A 18 12.45 14.14 33.51
C GLN A 18 13.07 12.77 33.13
N ASN A 19 13.14 12.52 31.82
CA ASN A 19 14.29 11.93 31.11
C ASN A 19 15.03 10.73 31.76
N LYS A 20 14.39 9.55 31.86
CA LYS A 20 15.13 8.26 31.99
C LYS A 20 14.61 7.06 31.18
N ASP A 21 13.45 7.15 30.51
CA ASP A 21 12.85 5.97 29.85
C ASP A 21 13.04 5.93 28.32
N THR A 22 13.64 6.96 27.73
CA THR A 22 13.88 7.04 26.28
C THR A 22 15.33 6.76 25.93
N VAL A 23 15.56 5.89 24.96
CA VAL A 23 16.85 5.76 24.28
C VAL A 23 16.92 6.81 23.16
N THR A 24 18.05 7.51 23.04
CA THR A 24 18.28 8.49 21.95
C THR A 24 19.38 7.97 21.03
N THR A 25 19.12 7.91 19.73
CA THR A 25 20.11 7.52 18.73
C THR A 25 20.96 8.73 18.30
N SER A 26 22.02 8.50 17.52
CA SER A 26 22.89 9.57 17.00
C SER A 26 22.19 10.52 16.03
N SER A 27 21.11 10.10 15.38
CA SER A 27 20.31 10.94 14.47
C SER A 27 19.34 11.86 15.20
N GLY A 28 19.14 11.64 16.50
CA GLY A 28 18.18 12.35 17.33
C GLY A 28 16.82 11.66 17.46
N LEU A 29 16.61 10.48 16.85
CA LEU A 29 15.44 9.65 17.13
C LEU A 29 15.46 9.28 18.62
N LYS A 30 14.34 9.53 19.30
CA LYS A 30 14.11 9.02 20.65
C LYS A 30 13.06 7.94 20.62
N TYR A 31 13.24 6.89 21.42
CA TYR A 31 12.24 5.83 21.51
C TYR A 31 12.11 5.22 22.90
N LEU A 32 10.91 4.70 23.18
CA LEU A 32 10.59 3.92 24.37
C LEU A 32 10.08 2.55 23.94
N ILE A 33 10.45 1.50 24.67
CA ILE A 33 9.91 0.17 24.47
C ILE A 33 8.64 0.03 25.33
N LEU A 34 7.47 -0.02 24.69
CA LEU A 34 6.19 -0.21 25.38
C LEU A 34 5.87 -1.70 25.59
N LYS A 35 6.36 -2.56 24.69
CA LYS A 35 6.23 -4.03 24.77
C LYS A 35 7.41 -4.67 24.06
N VAL A 36 7.97 -5.70 24.66
CA VAL A 36 9.01 -6.54 24.06
C VAL A 36 8.37 -7.74 23.36
N GLY A 37 8.59 -7.84 22.06
CA GLY A 37 8.29 -8.97 21.21
C GLY A 37 9.38 -10.04 21.27
N LYS A 38 9.02 -11.24 20.82
CA LYS A 38 9.91 -12.41 20.81
C LYS A 38 10.15 -12.97 19.42
N GLY A 39 9.59 -12.35 18.38
CA GLY A 39 9.71 -12.83 17.02
C GLY A 39 11.02 -12.42 16.34
N LYS A 40 11.06 -12.66 15.02
CA LYS A 40 12.23 -12.36 14.19
C LYS A 40 12.56 -10.85 14.26
N LYS A 41 13.85 -10.53 14.26
CA LYS A 41 14.34 -9.14 14.12
C LYS A 41 13.97 -8.60 12.73
N SER A 42 13.60 -7.33 12.67
CA SER A 42 13.48 -6.58 11.42
C SER A 42 14.77 -6.62 10.61
N GLU A 43 14.66 -6.62 9.28
CA GLU A 43 15.79 -6.79 8.37
C GLU A 43 15.64 -5.84 7.18
N SER A 44 16.67 -5.06 6.87
CA SER A 44 16.65 -4.13 5.72
C SER A 44 16.44 -4.89 4.41
N GLY A 45 15.67 -4.32 3.48
CA GLY A 45 15.29 -4.96 2.21
C GLY A 45 14.15 -5.99 2.32
N LYS A 46 13.59 -6.19 3.52
CA LYS A 46 12.34 -6.94 3.74
C LYS A 46 11.16 -5.97 3.89
N ILE A 47 9.96 -6.49 3.71
CA ILE A 47 8.72 -5.77 4.03
C ILE A 47 8.50 -5.85 5.54
N ALA A 48 8.30 -4.70 6.17
CA ALA A 48 7.83 -4.58 7.54
C ALA A 48 6.33 -4.29 7.53
N GLU A 49 5.57 -5.08 8.25
CA GLU A 49 4.13 -4.90 8.45
C GLU A 49 3.88 -4.35 9.85
N VAL A 50 3.24 -3.20 9.95
CA VAL A 50 3.07 -2.50 11.23
C VAL A 50 1.65 -2.02 11.47
N HIS A 51 1.24 -2.06 12.74
CA HIS A 51 0.20 -1.16 13.21
C HIS A 51 0.84 0.11 13.79
N TYR A 52 0.22 1.27 13.55
CA TYR A 52 0.69 2.51 14.12
C TYR A 52 -0.44 3.46 14.50
N THR A 53 -0.10 4.45 15.32
CA THR A 53 -0.87 5.68 15.46
C THR A 53 0.09 6.84 15.64
N GLY A 54 -0.18 7.96 14.97
CA GLY A 54 0.64 9.15 14.95
C GLY A 54 -0.06 10.35 15.58
N TRP A 55 0.68 11.11 16.38
CA TRP A 55 0.22 12.32 17.06
C TRP A 55 1.22 13.47 16.91
N LEU A 56 0.68 14.69 16.90
CA LEU A 56 1.45 15.90 17.15
C LEU A 56 1.75 16.03 18.66
N LEU A 57 2.72 16.88 19.02
CA LEU A 57 3.10 17.11 20.44
C LEU A 57 1.95 17.64 21.31
N ASP A 58 0.98 18.32 20.71
CA ASP A 58 -0.22 18.81 21.40
C ASP A 58 -1.25 17.70 21.69
N GLY A 59 -0.96 16.46 21.29
CA GLY A 59 -1.82 15.29 21.47
C GLY A 59 -2.83 15.08 20.35
N LYS A 60 -2.87 15.93 19.32
CA LYS A 60 -3.76 15.74 18.17
C LYS A 60 -3.31 14.52 17.36
N LYS A 61 -4.15 13.49 17.32
CA LYS A 61 -3.98 12.34 16.42
C LYS A 61 -4.14 12.81 14.98
N PHE A 62 -3.18 12.50 14.12
CA PHE A 62 -3.24 12.83 12.69
C PHE A 62 -3.49 11.62 11.80
N ASP A 63 -3.08 10.41 12.21
CA ASP A 63 -3.28 9.19 11.43
C ASP A 63 -3.18 7.94 12.31
N SER A 64 -3.85 6.86 11.90
CA SER A 64 -3.79 5.54 12.55
C SER A 64 -4.16 4.45 11.56
N SER A 65 -3.34 3.40 11.46
CA SER A 65 -3.71 2.22 10.69
C SER A 65 -4.80 1.39 11.38
N ARG A 66 -5.00 1.58 12.69
CA ARG A 66 -6.06 0.90 13.45
C ARG A 66 -7.45 1.48 13.18
N ASP A 67 -7.54 2.78 12.89
CA ASP A 67 -8.83 3.40 12.51
C ASP A 67 -9.37 2.82 11.19
N ARG A 68 -8.47 2.32 10.33
CA ARG A 68 -8.80 1.65 9.06
C ARG A 68 -8.89 0.13 9.18
N ASN A 69 -8.54 -0.43 10.34
CA ASN A 69 -8.43 -1.87 10.58
C ASN A 69 -7.54 -2.61 9.54
N GLU A 70 -6.49 -1.95 9.05
CA GLU A 70 -5.60 -2.48 8.01
C GLU A 70 -4.15 -2.14 8.39
N PRO A 71 -3.24 -3.11 8.54
CA PRO A 71 -1.82 -2.86 8.74
C PRO A 71 -1.19 -2.07 7.60
N PHE A 72 -0.12 -1.35 7.90
CA PHE A 72 0.66 -0.65 6.88
C PHE A 72 1.95 -1.40 6.59
N GLU A 73 2.25 -1.60 5.31
CA GLU A 73 3.43 -2.30 4.83
C GLU A 73 4.36 -1.37 4.07
N PHE A 74 5.66 -1.49 4.33
CA PHE A 74 6.69 -0.77 3.58
C PHE A 74 8.00 -1.57 3.52
N MET A 75 8.82 -1.29 2.50
CA MET A 75 10.15 -1.88 2.42
C MET A 75 11.10 -1.17 3.39
N LEU A 76 11.57 -1.90 4.39
CA LEU A 76 12.45 -1.35 5.42
C LEU A 76 13.82 -0.96 4.82
N GLY A 77 14.24 0.27 5.06
CA GLY A 77 15.48 0.83 4.50
C GLY A 77 15.36 1.22 3.02
N GLY A 78 14.16 1.11 2.44
CA GLY A 78 13.86 1.49 1.06
C GLY A 78 13.61 2.99 0.87
N LYS A 79 13.63 3.81 1.94
CA LYS A 79 13.34 5.26 1.92
C LYS A 79 11.96 5.59 1.37
N GLN A 80 10.99 4.68 1.57
CA GLN A 80 9.60 4.85 1.17
C GLN A 80 8.76 5.58 2.23
N VAL A 81 9.29 5.67 3.45
CA VAL A 81 8.68 6.33 4.62
C VAL A 81 9.61 7.41 5.16
N ILE A 82 9.15 8.17 6.15
CA ILE A 82 10.00 9.16 6.83
C ILE A 82 11.24 8.50 7.45
N ALA A 83 12.36 9.22 7.46
CA ALA A 83 13.67 8.63 7.83
C ALA A 83 13.67 7.99 9.22
N GLY A 84 12.97 8.59 10.18
CA GLY A 84 12.90 8.03 11.53
C GLY A 84 12.07 6.75 11.67
N TRP A 85 11.17 6.46 10.72
CA TRP A 85 10.51 5.16 10.64
C TRP A 85 11.46 4.09 10.11
N ASP A 86 12.18 4.38 9.03
CA ASP A 86 13.20 3.46 8.49
C ASP A 86 14.26 3.13 9.56
N GLU A 87 14.68 4.13 10.32
CA GLU A 87 15.62 3.92 11.44
C GLU A 87 14.97 3.17 12.61
N GLY A 88 13.82 3.66 13.11
CA GLY A 88 13.20 3.15 14.33
C GLY A 88 12.69 1.72 14.18
N VAL A 89 12.04 1.40 13.07
CA VAL A 89 11.51 0.04 12.82
C VAL A 89 12.65 -0.97 12.61
N ALA A 90 13.81 -0.55 12.10
CA ALA A 90 15.00 -1.41 12.04
C ALA A 90 15.54 -1.84 13.42
N LEU A 91 15.13 -1.14 14.49
CA LEU A 91 15.46 -1.51 15.86
C LEU A 91 14.48 -2.55 16.46
N MET A 92 13.40 -2.92 15.78
CA MET A 92 12.33 -3.74 16.35
C MET A 92 12.45 -5.23 16.01
N ARG A 93 11.73 -6.05 16.78
CA ARG A 93 11.43 -7.47 16.52
C ARG A 93 9.93 -7.63 16.37
N ILE A 94 9.49 -8.67 15.66
CA ILE A 94 8.06 -8.99 15.57
C ILE A 94 7.48 -9.15 16.99
N GLY A 95 6.36 -8.45 17.23
CA GLY A 95 5.66 -8.32 18.50
C GLY A 95 6.13 -7.16 19.39
N ASP A 96 7.20 -6.45 19.02
CA ASP A 96 7.61 -5.23 19.71
C ASP A 96 6.55 -4.15 19.50
N LYS A 97 6.30 -3.36 20.55
CA LYS A 97 5.58 -2.08 20.44
C LYS A 97 6.45 -0.97 20.99
N TYR A 98 6.87 -0.03 20.14
CA TYR A 98 7.73 1.08 20.52
C TYR A 98 6.96 2.40 20.39
N ARG A 99 7.30 3.38 21.22
CA ARG A 99 6.94 4.78 21.02
C ARG A 99 8.14 5.51 20.44
N PHE A 100 8.01 6.06 19.23
CA PHE A 100 8.99 6.93 18.61
C PHE A 100 8.63 8.39 18.84
N ILE A 101 9.64 9.21 19.11
CA ILE A 101 9.55 10.67 19.16
C ILE A 101 10.55 11.19 18.13
N LEU A 102 10.01 11.74 17.05
CA LEU A 102 10.73 12.08 15.83
C LEU A 102 10.91 13.58 15.72
N PRO A 103 12.16 14.10 15.82
CA PRO A 103 12.41 15.50 15.50
C PRO A 103 12.12 15.77 14.00
N PRO A 104 11.90 17.03 13.61
CA PRO A 104 11.42 17.35 12.26
C PRO A 104 12.29 16.82 11.12
N ASN A 105 13.61 16.80 11.31
CA ASN A 105 14.57 16.29 10.33
C ASN A 105 14.45 14.77 10.08
N LEU A 106 13.81 14.02 10.98
CA LEU A 106 13.50 12.59 10.81
C LEU A 106 12.02 12.34 10.44
N ALA A 107 11.24 13.42 10.28
CA ALA A 107 9.84 13.43 9.92
C ALA A 107 9.62 14.18 8.59
N TYR A 108 8.76 15.20 8.57
CA TYR A 108 8.40 15.96 7.37
C TYR A 108 9.13 17.32 7.23
N GLY A 109 10.06 17.62 8.13
CA GLY A 109 10.90 18.82 8.09
C GLY A 109 10.12 20.14 7.99
N GLU A 110 10.74 21.14 7.36
CA GLU A 110 10.16 22.48 7.16
C GLU A 110 8.93 22.48 6.25
N ARG A 111 8.74 21.44 5.43
CA ARG A 111 7.61 21.37 4.52
C ARG A 111 6.30 20.98 5.23
N GLY A 112 6.39 20.15 6.28
CA GLY A 112 5.21 19.50 6.84
C GLY A 112 4.56 18.53 5.85
N ALA A 113 3.30 18.16 6.10
CA ALA A 113 2.53 17.28 5.22
C ALA A 113 1.07 17.75 5.10
N GLY A 114 0.74 18.30 3.92
CA GLY A 114 -0.58 18.85 3.63
C GLY A 114 -1.00 19.90 4.66
N GLU A 115 -2.28 19.87 5.04
CA GLU A 115 -2.84 20.75 6.08
C GLU A 115 -2.83 20.09 7.47
N ILE A 116 -2.42 18.82 7.56
CA ILE A 116 -2.57 18.01 8.78
C ILE A 116 -1.32 18.11 9.66
N ILE A 117 -0.13 18.11 9.06
CA ILE A 117 1.15 18.16 9.78
C ILE A 117 1.84 19.50 9.47
N PRO A 118 1.93 20.42 10.45
CA PRO A 118 2.61 21.69 10.25
C PRO A 118 4.13 21.54 9.95
N PRO A 119 4.74 22.53 9.29
CA PRO A 119 6.19 22.70 9.23
C PRO A 119 6.88 22.51 10.58
N ASN A 120 8.06 21.88 10.57
CA ASN A 120 8.93 21.73 11.73
C ASN A 120 8.28 21.03 12.94
N SER A 121 7.29 20.18 12.68
CA SER A 121 6.63 19.41 13.74
C SER A 121 7.48 18.25 14.23
N THR A 122 7.56 18.10 15.55
CA THR A 122 7.98 16.84 16.17
C THR A 122 6.79 15.90 16.22
N LEU A 123 6.97 14.65 15.82
CA LEU A 123 5.91 13.65 15.75
C LEU A 123 6.12 12.57 16.81
N ILE A 124 5.02 12.08 17.37
CA ILE A 124 5.00 10.91 18.24
C ILE A 124 4.30 9.78 17.50
N PHE A 125 4.91 8.61 17.46
CA PHE A 125 4.28 7.41 16.92
C PHE A 125 4.32 6.28 17.93
N ASP A 126 3.21 5.57 18.10
CA ASP A 126 3.22 4.22 18.65
C ASP A 126 3.21 3.26 17.48
N VAL A 127 4.23 2.40 17.37
CA VAL A 127 4.38 1.43 16.28
C VAL A 127 4.47 0.03 16.88
N GLU A 128 3.69 -0.90 16.36
CA GLU A 128 3.75 -2.33 16.65
C GLU A 128 4.17 -3.09 15.40
N LEU A 129 5.28 -3.84 15.48
CA LEU A 129 5.77 -4.65 14.35
C LEU A 129 5.07 -6.00 14.35
N LEU A 130 4.24 -6.25 13.33
CA LEU A 130 3.41 -7.45 13.21
C LEU A 130 4.11 -8.54 12.41
N GLY A 131 4.83 -8.15 11.36
CA GLY A 131 5.41 -9.09 10.40
C GLY A 131 6.68 -8.56 9.75
N VAL A 132 7.54 -9.50 9.35
CA VAL A 132 8.72 -9.23 8.52
C VAL A 132 8.83 -10.34 7.49
N HIS A 133 8.65 -10.00 6.22
CA HIS A 133 8.62 -10.98 5.14
C HIS A 133 9.38 -10.49 3.91
N ALA A 134 9.81 -11.41 3.05
CA ALA A 134 10.47 -11.03 1.79
C ALA A 134 9.48 -10.31 0.87
N PRO A 135 9.91 -9.29 0.11
CA PRO A 135 9.05 -8.70 -0.89
C PRO A 135 8.59 -9.77 -1.89
N LYS A 136 7.30 -9.75 -2.20
CA LYS A 136 6.73 -10.64 -3.22
C LYS A 136 7.34 -10.33 -4.58
N LYS A 137 7.73 -11.37 -5.32
CA LYS A 137 8.27 -11.27 -6.67
C LYS A 137 7.16 -10.85 -7.64
N SER A 138 7.49 -9.97 -8.58
CA SER A 138 6.57 -9.63 -9.66
C SER A 138 6.29 -10.86 -10.54
N VAL A 139 5.02 -11.11 -10.86
CA VAL A 139 4.66 -12.13 -11.86
C VAL A 139 4.94 -11.65 -13.29
N ILE A 140 5.03 -10.33 -13.50
CA ILE A 140 5.22 -9.70 -14.82
C ILE A 140 6.48 -10.26 -15.49
N ASP A 141 7.64 -10.22 -14.82
CA ASP A 141 8.92 -10.61 -15.42
C ASP A 141 8.94 -12.08 -15.82
N THR A 142 8.35 -12.93 -14.96
CA THR A 142 8.29 -14.37 -15.21
C THR A 142 7.34 -14.68 -16.36
N MET A 143 6.16 -14.07 -16.38
CA MET A 143 5.18 -14.25 -17.45
C MET A 143 5.68 -13.68 -18.78
N MET A 144 6.21 -12.46 -18.80
CA MET A 144 6.76 -11.82 -19.99
C MET A 144 7.85 -12.67 -20.63
N THR A 145 8.75 -13.23 -19.81
CA THR A 145 9.80 -14.14 -20.29
C THR A 145 9.22 -15.38 -20.96
N VAL A 146 8.15 -15.96 -20.41
CA VAL A 146 7.48 -17.12 -21.01
C VAL A 146 6.73 -16.75 -22.28
N ILE A 147 6.07 -15.58 -22.32
CA ILE A 147 5.37 -15.09 -23.51
C ILE A 147 6.34 -14.93 -24.68
N ILE A 148 7.49 -14.30 -24.43
CA ILE A 148 8.51 -14.02 -25.47
C ILE A 148 9.16 -15.31 -25.98
N ASN A 149 9.51 -16.25 -25.08
CA ASN A 149 10.28 -17.44 -25.45
C ASN A 149 9.41 -18.65 -25.84
N LYS A 150 8.13 -18.64 -25.48
CA LYS A 150 7.18 -19.73 -25.74
C LYS A 150 5.90 -19.16 -26.34
N ASN A 151 4.87 -18.96 -25.51
CA ASN A 151 3.59 -18.38 -25.87
C ASN A 151 2.83 -17.95 -24.62
N VAL A 152 1.71 -17.26 -24.83
CA VAL A 152 0.85 -16.73 -23.76
C VAL A 152 0.10 -17.82 -23.00
N ASP A 153 -0.34 -18.90 -23.66
CA ASP A 153 -0.98 -20.05 -22.99
C ASP A 153 -0.08 -20.62 -21.88
N LYS A 154 1.22 -20.78 -22.17
CA LYS A 154 2.20 -21.25 -21.18
C LYS A 154 2.47 -20.24 -20.07
N ALA A 155 2.32 -18.95 -20.34
CA ALA A 155 2.45 -17.92 -19.31
C ALA A 155 1.23 -17.91 -18.38
N ILE A 156 0.02 -18.16 -18.91
CA ILE A 156 -1.22 -18.31 -18.13
C ILE A 156 -1.17 -19.59 -17.29
N GLU A 157 -0.74 -20.72 -17.85
CA GLU A 157 -0.50 -21.97 -17.09
C GLU A 157 0.49 -21.73 -15.94
N LEU A 158 1.59 -21.03 -16.21
CA LEU A 158 2.55 -20.63 -15.18
C LEU A 158 1.90 -19.74 -14.11
N TYR A 159 1.09 -18.75 -14.50
CA TYR A 159 0.40 -17.87 -13.55
C TYR A 159 -0.41 -18.68 -12.54
N TRP A 160 -1.21 -19.63 -13.01
CA TRP A 160 -2.05 -20.46 -12.13
C TRP A 160 -1.23 -21.39 -11.24
N ASN A 161 -0.15 -21.98 -11.75
CA ASN A 161 0.77 -22.77 -10.94
C ASN A 161 1.42 -21.94 -9.83
N LEU A 162 1.85 -20.71 -10.15
CA LEU A 162 2.41 -19.79 -9.16
C LEU A 162 1.35 -19.30 -8.16
N TYR A 163 0.13 -19.05 -8.62
CA TYR A 163 -0.98 -18.60 -7.80
C TYR A 163 -1.38 -19.67 -6.78
N SER A 164 -1.46 -20.93 -7.20
CA SER A 164 -1.77 -22.07 -6.32
C SER A 164 -0.68 -22.34 -5.29
N ASP A 165 0.58 -22.43 -5.73
CA ASP A 165 1.63 -23.03 -4.90
C ASP A 165 2.56 -22.01 -4.25
N TYR A 166 2.50 -20.74 -4.69
CA TYR A 166 3.47 -19.71 -4.34
C TYR A 166 2.84 -18.31 -4.15
N GLU A 167 1.57 -18.23 -3.74
CA GLU A 167 0.84 -16.98 -3.48
C GLU A 167 1.55 -16.05 -2.48
N ASP A 168 2.24 -16.64 -1.50
CA ASP A 168 3.01 -15.93 -0.48
C ASP A 168 4.31 -15.31 -1.03
N LYS A 169 4.82 -15.83 -2.16
CA LYS A 169 6.11 -15.43 -2.75
C LYS A 169 5.97 -14.52 -3.96
N TYR A 170 4.82 -14.51 -4.63
CA TYR A 170 4.59 -13.74 -5.84
C TYR A 170 3.43 -12.75 -5.69
N ASN A 171 3.54 -11.61 -6.36
CA ASN A 171 2.54 -10.56 -6.33
C ASN A 171 1.51 -10.82 -7.44
N PHE A 172 0.27 -11.08 -7.07
CA PHE A 172 -0.84 -11.37 -7.98
C PHE A 172 -1.85 -10.24 -8.11
N LYS A 173 -1.57 -9.06 -7.51
CA LYS A 173 -2.48 -7.89 -7.55
C LYS A 173 -2.91 -7.58 -8.98
N GLU A 174 -4.15 -7.11 -9.13
CA GLU A 174 -4.76 -6.68 -10.41
C GLU A 174 -3.81 -5.82 -11.27
N SER A 175 -3.08 -4.90 -10.63
CA SER A 175 -2.14 -4.01 -11.29
C SER A 175 -1.01 -4.74 -12.02
N GLN A 176 -0.62 -5.95 -11.59
CA GLN A 176 0.43 -6.72 -12.23
C GLN A 176 0.01 -7.19 -13.62
N LEU A 177 -1.15 -7.86 -13.71
CA LEU A 177 -1.69 -8.31 -14.99
C LEU A 177 -2.05 -7.11 -15.88
N ASN A 178 -2.57 -6.03 -15.29
CA ASN A 178 -2.86 -4.82 -16.03
C ASN A 178 -1.60 -4.22 -16.69
N THR A 179 -0.53 -4.02 -15.90
CA THR A 179 0.76 -3.52 -16.41
C THR A 179 1.31 -4.44 -17.49
N LEU A 180 1.29 -5.76 -17.29
CA LEU A 180 1.77 -6.71 -18.30
C LEU A 180 0.99 -6.59 -19.63
N GLY A 181 -0.34 -6.49 -19.57
CA GLY A 181 -1.18 -6.30 -20.75
C GLY A 181 -0.81 -5.02 -21.52
N TYR A 182 -0.63 -3.89 -20.83
CA TYR A 182 -0.19 -2.65 -21.48
C TYR A 182 1.23 -2.72 -22.05
N GLN A 183 2.16 -3.39 -21.38
CA GLN A 183 3.50 -3.63 -21.93
C GLN A 183 3.43 -4.45 -23.23
N LEU A 184 2.56 -5.46 -23.29
CA LEU A 184 2.34 -6.25 -24.51
C LEU A 184 1.72 -5.40 -25.64
N LEU A 185 0.76 -4.52 -25.34
CA LEU A 185 0.24 -3.57 -26.32
C LEU A 185 1.33 -2.64 -26.87
N GLN A 186 2.21 -2.12 -26.01
CA GLN A 186 3.34 -1.29 -26.43
C GLN A 186 4.32 -2.03 -27.35
N LEU A 187 4.46 -3.35 -27.18
CA LEU A 187 5.25 -4.22 -28.05
C LEU A 187 4.51 -4.64 -29.33
N GLY A 188 3.26 -4.21 -29.54
CA GLY A 188 2.42 -4.62 -30.66
C GLY A 188 1.87 -6.06 -30.55
N LEU A 189 2.03 -6.70 -29.38
CA LEU A 189 1.56 -8.05 -29.09
C LEU A 189 0.09 -8.03 -28.65
N ASN A 190 -0.78 -7.48 -29.51
CA ASN A 190 -2.17 -7.15 -29.18
C ASN A 190 -2.99 -8.38 -28.77
N LYS A 191 -2.78 -9.53 -29.44
CA LYS A 191 -3.51 -10.77 -29.11
C LYS A 191 -3.16 -11.25 -27.71
N GLN A 192 -1.86 -11.30 -27.39
CA GLN A 192 -1.36 -11.70 -26.08
C GLN A 192 -1.82 -10.75 -24.99
N ALA A 193 -1.83 -9.44 -25.26
CA ALA A 193 -2.34 -8.45 -24.33
C ALA A 193 -3.82 -8.70 -23.97
N ILE A 194 -4.67 -8.98 -24.96
CA ILE A 194 -6.09 -9.32 -24.74
C ILE A 194 -6.23 -10.55 -23.85
N GLU A 195 -5.45 -11.60 -24.07
CA GLU A 195 -5.50 -12.82 -23.25
C GLU A 195 -5.05 -12.56 -21.79
N ILE A 196 -4.04 -11.70 -21.58
CA ILE A 196 -3.64 -11.27 -20.23
C ILE A 196 -4.71 -10.41 -19.56
N PHE A 197 -5.38 -9.50 -20.30
CA PHE A 197 -6.49 -8.73 -19.75
C PHE A 197 -7.71 -9.62 -19.45
N GLN A 198 -7.96 -10.65 -20.23
CA GLN A 198 -9.01 -11.66 -19.94
C GLN A 198 -8.70 -12.41 -18.64
N LEU A 199 -7.46 -12.85 -18.45
CA LEU A 199 -7.01 -13.44 -17.19
C LEU A 199 -7.21 -12.47 -16.01
N ASN A 200 -6.97 -11.17 -16.22
CA ASN A 200 -7.19 -10.16 -15.19
C ASN A 200 -8.68 -10.02 -14.82
N VAL A 201 -9.57 -10.06 -15.82
CA VAL A 201 -11.03 -10.10 -15.62
C VAL A 201 -11.46 -11.33 -14.85
N GLU A 202 -10.87 -12.49 -15.13
CA GLU A 202 -11.15 -13.73 -14.41
C GLU A 202 -10.76 -13.64 -12.92
N GLN A 203 -9.65 -12.96 -12.63
CA GLN A 203 -9.14 -12.79 -11.26
C GLN A 203 -9.87 -11.70 -10.46
N TYR A 204 -10.28 -10.63 -11.12
CA TYR A 204 -10.86 -9.45 -10.49
C TYR A 204 -12.20 -9.05 -11.14
N PRO A 205 -13.21 -9.95 -11.17
CA PRO A 205 -14.44 -9.73 -11.94
C PRO A 205 -15.32 -8.58 -11.43
N ASP A 206 -15.10 -8.11 -10.20
CA ASP A 206 -15.84 -6.98 -9.62
C ASP A 206 -15.15 -5.62 -9.86
N SER A 207 -13.95 -5.62 -10.46
CA SER A 207 -13.21 -4.40 -10.77
C SER A 207 -13.66 -3.82 -12.11
N TYR A 208 -14.13 -2.58 -12.13
CA TYR A 208 -14.47 -1.92 -13.40
C TYR A 208 -13.24 -1.70 -14.29
N ASN A 209 -12.05 -1.58 -13.69
CA ASN A 209 -10.80 -1.23 -14.36
C ASN A 209 -10.33 -2.37 -15.29
N VAL A 210 -10.49 -3.63 -14.88
CA VAL A 210 -10.08 -4.78 -15.73
C VAL A 210 -10.88 -4.87 -17.03
N TYR A 211 -12.16 -4.48 -17.00
CA TYR A 211 -12.99 -4.43 -18.20
C TYR A 211 -12.64 -3.24 -19.10
N ASP A 212 -12.25 -2.11 -18.51
CA ASP A 212 -11.79 -0.93 -19.25
C ASP A 212 -10.51 -1.26 -20.04
N SER A 213 -9.51 -1.85 -19.37
CA SER A 213 -8.26 -2.26 -20.01
C SER A 213 -8.45 -3.38 -21.03
N LEU A 214 -9.35 -4.34 -20.79
CA LEU A 214 -9.70 -5.36 -21.78
C LEU A 214 -10.36 -4.73 -23.03
N ALA A 215 -11.25 -3.74 -22.83
CA ALA A 215 -11.89 -3.02 -23.93
C ALA A 215 -10.87 -2.23 -24.76
N GLU A 216 -9.89 -1.59 -24.12
CA GLU A 216 -8.77 -0.93 -24.79
C GLU A 216 -7.94 -1.92 -25.62
N GLY A 217 -7.66 -3.12 -25.08
CA GLY A 217 -6.99 -4.19 -25.81
C GLY A 217 -7.72 -4.57 -27.09
N TYR A 218 -9.03 -4.82 -27.02
CA TYR A 218 -9.86 -5.12 -28.19
C TYR A 218 -9.90 -3.97 -29.20
N MET A 219 -10.07 -2.73 -28.73
CA MET A 219 -10.09 -1.55 -29.59
C MET A 219 -8.75 -1.37 -30.33
N THR A 220 -7.64 -1.63 -29.65
CA THR A 220 -6.28 -1.55 -30.21
C THR A 220 -6.05 -2.65 -31.26
N ALA A 221 -6.66 -3.82 -31.09
CA ALA A 221 -6.68 -4.90 -32.08
C ALA A 221 -7.69 -4.67 -33.23
N GLY A 222 -8.44 -3.56 -33.23
CA GLY A 222 -9.45 -3.25 -34.24
C GLY A 222 -10.81 -3.93 -34.04
N ASP A 223 -11.01 -4.62 -32.92
CA ASP A 223 -12.27 -5.29 -32.56
C ASP A 223 -13.18 -4.35 -31.77
N ASN A 224 -13.76 -3.39 -32.49
CA ASN A 224 -14.67 -2.40 -31.89
C ASN A 224 -15.91 -3.05 -31.26
N LYS A 225 -16.37 -4.20 -31.77
CA LYS A 225 -17.55 -4.90 -31.24
C LYS A 225 -17.29 -5.37 -29.81
N ASN A 226 -16.18 -6.04 -29.57
CA ASN A 226 -15.81 -6.48 -28.23
C ASN A 226 -15.38 -5.30 -27.34
N ALA A 227 -14.71 -4.29 -27.89
CA ALA A 227 -14.41 -3.07 -27.13
C ALA A 227 -15.67 -2.42 -26.54
N VAL A 228 -16.70 -2.18 -27.36
CA VAL A 228 -17.98 -1.61 -26.90
C VAL A 228 -18.62 -2.46 -25.82
N LYS A 229 -18.62 -3.79 -25.99
CA LYS A 229 -19.16 -4.73 -24.99
C LYS A 229 -18.49 -4.53 -23.62
N PHE A 230 -17.16 -4.46 -23.58
CA PHE A 230 -16.43 -4.40 -22.31
C PHE A 230 -16.38 -3.00 -21.69
N TYR A 231 -16.38 -1.91 -22.48
CA TYR A 231 -16.58 -0.57 -21.91
C TYR A 231 -17.94 -0.42 -21.26
N LYS A 232 -19.00 -0.98 -21.86
CA LYS A 232 -20.33 -1.01 -21.22
C LYS A 232 -20.29 -1.78 -19.90
N LYS A 233 -19.59 -2.92 -19.85
CA LYS A 233 -19.43 -3.69 -18.62
C LYS A 233 -18.67 -2.90 -17.54
N SER A 234 -17.63 -2.16 -17.92
CA SER A 234 -16.93 -1.25 -17.01
C SER A 234 -17.88 -0.18 -16.44
N LEU A 235 -18.73 0.43 -17.27
CA LEU A 235 -19.72 1.43 -16.84
C LEU A 235 -20.84 0.86 -15.96
N GLU A 236 -21.23 -0.40 -16.14
CA GLU A 236 -22.16 -1.08 -15.23
C GLU A 236 -21.60 -1.14 -13.80
N LEU A 237 -20.29 -1.39 -13.65
CA LEU A 237 -19.61 -1.47 -12.37
C LEU A 237 -19.23 -0.09 -11.81
N ASN A 238 -18.91 0.86 -12.69
CA ASN A 238 -18.62 2.23 -12.32
C ASN A 238 -19.19 3.22 -13.35
N PRO A 239 -20.42 3.74 -13.12
CA PRO A 239 -21.06 4.69 -14.03
C PRO A 239 -20.32 6.02 -14.21
N LYS A 240 -19.30 6.30 -13.39
CA LYS A 240 -18.47 7.52 -13.46
C LYS A 240 -17.13 7.29 -14.18
N ASN A 241 -16.95 6.15 -14.86
CA ASN A 241 -15.74 5.91 -15.63
C ASN A 241 -15.72 6.79 -16.90
N ASP A 242 -15.15 7.99 -16.78
CA ASP A 242 -15.01 8.96 -17.88
C ASP A 242 -14.22 8.41 -19.08
N ASN A 243 -13.28 7.48 -18.86
CA ASN A 243 -12.52 6.89 -19.95
C ASN A 243 -13.44 6.06 -20.85
N ALA A 244 -14.21 5.14 -20.28
CA ALA A 244 -15.15 4.30 -21.01
C ALA A 244 -16.18 5.13 -21.81
N VAL A 245 -16.69 6.23 -21.24
CA VAL A 245 -17.60 7.15 -21.94
C VAL A 245 -16.93 7.73 -23.19
N LYS A 246 -15.76 8.36 -23.03
CA LYS A 246 -15.00 8.96 -24.13
C LYS A 246 -14.66 7.94 -25.21
N MET A 247 -14.32 6.73 -24.80
CA MET A 247 -13.93 5.69 -25.73
C MET A 247 -15.11 5.14 -26.55
N LEU A 248 -16.28 5.00 -25.93
CA LEU A 248 -17.51 4.65 -26.64
C LEU A 248 -17.92 5.72 -27.66
N GLU A 249 -17.81 7.00 -27.30
CA GLU A 249 -18.05 8.12 -28.23
C GLU A 249 -17.13 8.05 -29.45
N LYS A 250 -15.83 7.83 -29.23
CA LYS A 250 -14.83 7.70 -30.30
C LYS A 250 -15.11 6.52 -31.24
N ILE A 251 -15.60 5.40 -30.72
CA ILE A 251 -15.95 4.23 -31.53
C ILE A 251 -17.18 4.54 -32.38
N ASN A 252 -18.19 5.20 -31.83
CA ASN A 252 -19.43 5.53 -32.53
C ASN A 252 -19.26 6.64 -33.59
N SER A 253 -18.20 7.44 -33.48
CA SER A 253 -17.89 8.51 -34.44
C SER A 253 -17.14 8.05 -35.70
N LYS A 254 -16.80 6.77 -35.81
CA LYS A 254 -16.07 6.18 -36.94
C LYS A 254 -16.99 5.33 -37.80
#